data_AF-W6MUY9-F1
#
_entry.id   AF-W6MUY9-F1
#
_cell.length_a   1.000
_cell.length_b   1.000
_cell.length_c   1.000
_cell.angle_alpha   90.00
_cell.angle_beta   90.00
_cell.angle_gamma   90.00
#
_symmetry.space_group_name_H-M   'P 1'
#
loop_
_entity.id
_entity.type
_entity.pdbx_description
1 polymer ?
#
loop_
_entity_poly.entity_id
_entity_poly.type
_entity_poly.pdbx_seq_one_letter_code
_entity_poly.pdbx_strand_id
1 'polypeptide(L)'
;MLKYQQLKQSKPQSAILRCSSTGCNCRILEVKDFNSDLQSNDFPLTKITNAPKMPQTIELGNEEALSDESQGLFYSVDDMWSFDNIGVSKTTEKFEGTEEIKTEAGETIYFQRYLICADCDRGPIGFAGYLGDAKRSDDGSGLHYFIHPESVRYEIKR
;
A
#
# COMPACT_ATOMS: atom_id res chain seq x y z
N MET A 1 -4.49 -6.39 -16.51
CA MET A 1 -4.21 -6.39 -15.06
C MET A 1 -5.54 -6.42 -14.31
N LEU A 2 -5.58 -7.02 -13.12
CA LEU A 2 -6.78 -7.20 -12.31
C LEU A 2 -6.90 -6.13 -11.22
N LYS A 3 -8.13 -5.76 -10.83
CA LYS A 3 -8.42 -5.10 -9.54
C LYS A 3 -8.27 -6.11 -8.39
N TYR A 4 -8.14 -5.64 -7.15
CA TYR A 4 -8.03 -6.51 -5.96
C TYR A 4 -9.18 -7.53 -5.85
N GLN A 5 -10.43 -7.10 -6.06
CA GLN A 5 -11.60 -7.98 -6.02
C GLN A 5 -11.56 -9.09 -7.10
N GLN A 6 -11.05 -8.77 -8.28
CA GLN A 6 -10.85 -9.74 -9.36
C GLN A 6 -9.71 -10.71 -9.03
N LEU A 7 -8.66 -10.23 -8.36
CA LEU A 7 -7.56 -11.08 -7.90
C LEU A 7 -8.04 -12.15 -6.91
N LYS A 8 -8.88 -11.77 -5.93
CA LYS A 8 -9.49 -12.69 -4.95
C LYS A 8 -10.18 -13.87 -5.64
N GLN A 9 -10.89 -13.61 -6.74
CA GLN A 9 -11.60 -14.65 -7.50
C GLN A 9 -10.65 -15.58 -8.26
N SER A 10 -9.51 -15.06 -8.72
CA SER A 10 -8.54 -15.81 -9.54
C SER A 10 -7.61 -16.73 -8.74
N LYS A 11 -7.48 -16.52 -7.42
CA LYS A 11 -6.64 -17.33 -6.51
C LYS A 11 -5.24 -17.63 -7.06
N PRO A 12 -4.45 -16.61 -7.45
CA PRO A 12 -3.12 -16.82 -7.99
C PRO A 12 -2.16 -17.25 -6.88
N GLN A 13 -1.07 -17.94 -7.23
CA GLN A 13 0.03 -18.20 -6.29
C GLN A 13 0.95 -16.97 -6.12
N SER A 14 1.05 -16.12 -7.15
CA SER A 14 1.84 -14.88 -7.10
C SER A 14 1.31 -13.84 -8.07
N ALA A 15 1.56 -12.57 -7.77
CA ALA A 15 1.24 -11.46 -8.67
C ALA A 15 2.23 -10.31 -8.53
N ILE A 16 2.38 -9.55 -9.61
CA ILE A 16 3.09 -8.28 -9.62
C ILE A 16 2.08 -7.16 -9.39
N LEU A 17 2.31 -6.34 -8.37
CA LEU A 17 1.61 -5.09 -8.15
C LEU A 17 2.18 -4.03 -9.10
N ARG A 18 1.28 -3.35 -9.81
CA ARG A 18 1.60 -2.31 -10.78
C ARG A 18 0.82 -1.05 -10.48
N CYS A 19 1.35 0.07 -10.96
CA CYS A 19 0.64 1.34 -10.95
C CYS A 19 -0.73 1.19 -11.60
N SER A 20 -1.73 1.82 -10.99
CA SER A 20 -3.12 1.77 -11.44
C SER A 20 -3.47 2.84 -12.48
N SER A 21 -2.57 3.80 -12.71
CA SER A 21 -2.81 4.91 -13.63
C SER A 21 -2.82 4.44 -15.08
N THR A 22 -3.82 4.88 -15.85
CA THR A 22 -3.96 4.56 -17.28
C THR A 22 -2.69 4.90 -18.06
N GLY A 23 -2.16 3.94 -18.80
CA GLY A 23 -0.94 4.10 -19.61
C GLY A 23 0.37 3.93 -18.83
N CYS A 24 0.34 3.83 -17.50
CA CYS A 24 1.51 3.50 -16.70
C CYS A 24 1.60 1.99 -16.45
N ASN A 25 2.81 1.42 -16.56
CA ASN A 25 3.07 0.01 -16.28
C ASN A 25 4.13 -0.19 -15.18
N CYS A 26 4.45 0.86 -14.42
CA CYS A 26 5.42 0.83 -13.33
C CYS A 26 5.19 -0.37 -12.43
N ARG A 27 6.23 -1.19 -12.25
CA ARG A 27 6.22 -2.35 -11.37
C ARG A 27 6.56 -1.89 -9.95
N ILE A 28 5.65 -2.13 -9.01
CA ILE A 28 5.76 -1.66 -7.62
C ILE A 28 6.43 -2.72 -6.75
N LEU A 29 5.87 -3.93 -6.71
CA LEU A 29 6.28 -5.02 -5.83
C LEU A 29 5.81 -6.35 -6.43
N GLU A 30 6.55 -7.42 -6.23
CA GLU A 30 6.09 -8.78 -6.49
C GLU A 30 5.69 -9.46 -5.19
N VAL A 31 4.45 -9.91 -5.10
CA VAL A 31 3.95 -10.67 -3.95
C VAL A 31 3.86 -12.14 -4.35
N LYS A 32 4.53 -12.98 -3.57
CA LYS A 32 4.60 -14.44 -3.78
C LYS A 32 3.83 -15.17 -2.69
N ASP A 33 3.63 -16.45 -2.95
CA ASP A 33 3.06 -17.42 -2.00
C ASP A 33 1.73 -16.95 -1.41
N PHE A 34 0.85 -16.41 -2.26
CA PHE A 34 -0.51 -16.08 -1.86
C PHE A 34 -1.24 -17.32 -1.36
N ASN A 35 -1.83 -17.21 -0.18
CA ASN A 35 -2.80 -18.20 0.29
C ASN A 35 -4.20 -17.92 -0.27
N SER A 36 -5.20 -18.69 0.15
CA SER A 36 -6.60 -18.54 -0.30
C SER A 36 -7.21 -17.17 -0.04
N ASP A 37 -6.68 -16.44 0.93
CA ASP A 37 -7.17 -15.12 1.37
C ASP A 37 -6.27 -13.98 0.88
N LEU A 38 -5.37 -14.27 -0.08
CA LEU A 38 -4.34 -13.36 -0.59
C LEU A 38 -3.39 -12.81 0.48
N GLN A 39 -3.23 -13.52 1.59
CA GLN A 39 -2.14 -13.29 2.53
C GLN A 39 -0.84 -13.80 1.90
N SER A 40 0.25 -13.09 2.17
CA SER A 40 1.60 -13.52 1.83
C SER A 40 2.43 -13.53 3.11
N ASN A 41 3.35 -14.49 3.23
CA ASN A 41 4.29 -14.50 4.36
C ASN A 41 5.30 -13.36 4.27
N ASP A 42 5.70 -13.00 3.06
CA ASP A 42 6.66 -11.91 2.82
C ASP A 42 6.01 -10.55 3.06
N PHE A 43 4.74 -10.41 2.67
CA PHE A 43 3.99 -9.16 2.77
C PHE A 43 2.58 -9.42 3.31
N PRO A 44 2.41 -9.57 4.64
CA PRO A 44 1.12 -9.89 5.22
C PRO A 44 0.13 -8.74 5.03
N LEU A 45 -1.14 -9.07 4.83
CA LEU A 45 -2.21 -8.09 4.86
C LEU A 45 -2.56 -7.77 6.32
N THR A 46 -2.50 -6.50 6.67
CA THR A 46 -2.83 -5.98 8.00
C THR A 46 -3.95 -4.97 7.91
N LYS A 47 -4.82 -4.96 8.93
CA LYS A 47 -5.83 -3.92 9.10
C LYS A 47 -5.22 -2.73 9.85
N ILE A 48 -5.48 -1.53 9.34
CA ILE A 48 -5.01 -0.26 9.88
C ILE A 48 -6.23 0.63 10.11
N THR A 49 -6.43 1.01 11.36
CA THR A 49 -7.46 1.97 11.74
C THR A 49 -6.96 3.39 11.51
N ASN A 50 -7.89 4.28 11.12
CA ASN A 50 -7.62 5.70 10.87
C ASN A 50 -6.52 5.97 9.83
N ALA A 51 -6.27 5.01 8.93
CA ALA A 51 -5.29 5.15 7.87
C ALA A 51 -5.58 6.36 6.97
N PRO A 52 -4.55 6.98 6.36
CA PRO A 52 -4.75 8.02 5.37
C PRO A 52 -5.66 7.54 4.23
N LYS A 53 -6.53 8.42 3.73
CA LYS A 53 -7.39 8.10 2.58
C LYS A 53 -6.51 7.79 1.36
N MET A 54 -6.79 6.66 0.74
CA MET A 54 -6.13 6.22 -0.49
C MET A 54 -7.11 6.38 -1.64
N PRO A 55 -6.74 7.04 -2.76
CA PRO A 55 -7.57 7.04 -3.94
C PRO A 55 -7.70 5.59 -4.44
N GLN A 56 -8.92 5.16 -4.73
CA GLN A 56 -9.07 4.05 -5.66
C GLN A 56 -8.55 4.48 -7.03
N THR A 57 -8.09 3.52 -7.81
CA THR A 57 -7.68 3.66 -9.22
C THR A 57 -8.03 5.03 -9.85
N ILE A 58 -7.03 5.87 -10.13
CA ILE A 58 -7.27 7.17 -10.78
C ILE A 58 -7.57 6.91 -12.26
N GLU A 59 -8.79 6.46 -12.55
CA GLU A 59 -9.39 6.57 -13.88
C GLU A 59 -10.08 7.94 -13.92
N LEU A 60 -9.72 8.74 -14.94
CA LEU A 60 -10.16 10.12 -15.14
C LEU A 60 -11.65 10.32 -14.79
N GLY A 61 -11.91 10.92 -13.62
CA GLY A 61 -13.20 11.52 -13.26
C GLY A 61 -14.17 10.67 -12.43
N ASN A 62 -13.88 9.40 -12.13
CA ASN A 62 -14.76 8.58 -11.28
C ASN A 62 -13.97 8.01 -10.08
N GLU A 63 -13.98 8.74 -8.97
CA GLU A 63 -13.58 8.19 -7.67
C GLU A 63 -14.64 7.15 -7.26
N GLU A 64 -14.36 5.87 -7.51
CA GLU A 64 -15.14 4.78 -6.91
C GLU A 64 -14.81 4.75 -5.40
N ALA A 65 -15.83 4.61 -4.55
CA ALA A 65 -15.63 4.51 -3.10
C ALA A 65 -14.93 3.20 -2.74
N LEU A 66 -13.99 3.24 -1.79
CA LEU A 66 -13.35 2.06 -1.19
C LEU A 66 -14.40 0.99 -0.88
N SER A 67 -14.14 -0.27 -1.25
CA SER A 67 -15.04 -1.33 -0.80
C SER A 67 -14.94 -1.44 0.73
N ASP A 68 -16.08 -1.54 1.41
CA ASP A 68 -16.13 -1.67 2.88
C ASP A 68 -15.23 -2.82 3.38
N GLU A 69 -15.08 -3.89 2.58
CA GLU A 69 -14.24 -5.05 2.88
C GLU A 69 -12.74 -4.76 2.88
N SER A 70 -12.29 -3.78 2.10
CA SER A 70 -10.88 -3.42 1.97
C SER A 70 -10.51 -2.17 2.76
N GLN A 71 -11.49 -1.53 3.39
CA GLN A 71 -11.27 -0.30 4.13
C GLN A 71 -10.27 -0.56 5.27
N GLY A 72 -9.15 0.13 5.20
CA GLY A 72 -8.07 -0.02 6.18
C GLY A 72 -7.19 -1.26 5.94
N LEU A 73 -7.34 -2.00 4.84
CA LEU A 73 -6.50 -3.16 4.55
C LEU A 73 -5.24 -2.74 3.79
N PHE A 74 -4.06 -3.22 4.23
CA PHE A 74 -2.78 -2.87 3.60
C PHE A 74 -1.83 -4.06 3.57
N TYR A 75 -1.05 -4.20 2.49
CA TYR A 75 0.16 -5.03 2.55
C TYR A 75 1.21 -4.33 3.39
N SER A 76 1.66 -5.02 4.43
CA SER A 76 2.77 -4.62 5.29
C SER A 76 4.09 -4.94 4.60
N VAL A 77 4.97 -3.95 4.50
CA VAL A 77 6.29 -4.09 3.86
C VAL A 77 7.33 -3.45 4.78
N ASP A 78 8.27 -4.26 5.25
CA ASP A 78 9.21 -3.86 6.30
C ASP A 78 10.40 -3.06 5.77
N ASP A 79 10.69 -3.17 4.47
CA ASP A 79 11.90 -2.60 3.87
C ASP A 79 11.63 -1.98 2.49
N MET A 80 12.21 -0.78 2.27
CA MET A 80 12.14 -0.08 0.99
C MET A 80 12.75 -0.86 -0.16
N TRP A 81 13.75 -1.70 0.14
CA TRP A 81 14.44 -2.53 -0.87
C TRP A 81 13.59 -3.69 -1.37
N SER A 82 12.45 -3.97 -0.74
CA SER A 82 11.45 -4.91 -1.26
C SER A 82 10.77 -4.39 -2.52
N PHE A 83 10.68 -3.07 -2.68
CA PHE A 83 10.03 -2.47 -3.83
C PHE A 83 10.92 -2.51 -5.07
N ASP A 84 10.29 -2.78 -6.22
CA ASP A 84 10.95 -2.66 -7.51
C ASP A 84 11.08 -1.18 -7.91
N ASN A 85 9.97 -0.42 -7.88
CA ASN A 85 9.96 1.01 -8.20
C ASN A 85 8.86 1.73 -7.41
N ILE A 86 9.27 2.61 -6.48
CA ILE A 86 8.37 3.51 -5.75
C ILE A 86 8.99 4.89 -5.65
N GLY A 87 8.13 5.91 -5.61
CA GLY A 87 8.47 7.25 -5.14
C GLY A 87 7.91 7.48 -3.75
N VAL A 88 8.50 8.41 -3.00
CA VAL A 88 8.00 8.85 -1.69
C VAL A 88 7.77 10.35 -1.71
N SER A 89 6.70 10.82 -1.07
CA SER A 89 6.49 12.25 -0.87
C SER A 89 7.56 12.85 0.06
N LYS A 90 7.61 14.18 0.13
CA LYS A 90 8.30 14.86 1.24
C LYS A 90 7.70 14.40 2.58
N THR A 91 8.54 14.40 3.62
CA THR A 91 8.05 14.18 4.99
C THR A 91 6.99 15.21 5.31
N THR A 92 5.89 14.77 5.92
CA THR A 92 4.90 15.66 6.51
C THR A 92 4.73 15.30 7.97
N GLU A 93 4.90 16.30 8.83
CA GLU A 93 4.66 16.16 10.27
C GLU A 93 3.17 16.18 10.60
N LYS A 94 2.32 16.53 9.63
CA LYS A 94 0.88 16.69 9.80
C LYS A 94 0.15 15.65 8.99
N PHE A 95 -0.20 14.56 9.65
CA PHE A 95 -1.39 13.81 9.25
C PHE A 95 -2.60 14.61 9.75
N GLU A 96 -3.52 14.98 8.85
CA GLU A 96 -4.71 15.79 9.22
C GLU A 96 -5.76 14.98 10.01
N GLY A 97 -5.51 13.69 10.27
CA GLY A 97 -6.35 12.88 11.14
C GLY A 97 -6.18 13.29 12.60
N THR A 98 -7.31 13.50 13.28
CA THR A 98 -7.36 13.80 14.72
C THR A 98 -7.14 12.55 15.59
N GLU A 99 -7.14 11.36 14.99
CA GLU A 99 -7.01 10.08 15.68
C GLU A 99 -5.70 9.38 15.34
N GLU A 100 -5.19 8.60 16.29
CA GLU A 100 -4.00 7.77 16.10
C GLU A 100 -4.25 6.69 15.05
N ILE A 101 -3.30 6.55 14.12
CA ILE A 101 -3.26 5.45 13.16
C ILE A 101 -2.73 4.22 13.90
N LYS A 102 -3.44 3.08 13.83
CA LYS A 102 -3.01 1.86 14.53
C LYS A 102 -3.11 0.61 13.67
N THR A 103 -2.19 -0.33 13.89
CA THR A 103 -2.31 -1.69 13.36
C THR A 103 -3.42 -2.45 14.08
N GLU A 104 -3.85 -3.58 13.51
CA GLU A 104 -4.79 -4.51 14.16
C GLU A 104 -4.28 -5.04 15.50
N ALA A 105 -2.95 -5.14 15.66
CA ALA A 105 -2.29 -5.50 16.91
C ALA A 105 -2.27 -4.37 17.96
N GLY A 106 -2.74 -3.17 17.60
CA GLY A 106 -2.80 -2.00 18.48
C GLY A 106 -1.54 -1.14 18.50
N GLU A 107 -0.56 -1.40 17.63
CA GLU A 107 0.66 -0.61 17.53
C GLU A 107 0.37 0.73 16.85
N THR A 108 0.88 1.81 17.42
CA THR A 108 0.69 3.16 16.85
C THR A 108 1.63 3.35 15.66
N ILE A 109 1.09 3.88 14.56
CA ILE A 109 1.86 4.23 13.37
C ILE A 109 2.04 5.75 13.33
N TYR A 110 3.28 6.21 13.46
CA TYR A 110 3.63 7.61 13.27
C TYR A 110 3.87 7.87 11.78
N PHE A 111 2.82 8.32 11.09
CA PHE A 111 2.85 8.68 9.67
C PHE A 111 3.99 9.64 9.34
N GLN A 112 4.63 9.43 8.18
CA GLN A 112 5.71 10.26 7.69
C GLN A 112 5.51 10.69 6.24
N ARG A 113 5.15 9.75 5.35
CA ARG A 113 5.17 9.98 3.90
C ARG A 113 4.08 9.19 3.18
N TYR A 114 3.64 9.72 2.06
CA TYR A 114 2.86 8.98 1.07
C TYR A 114 3.78 8.23 0.11
N LEU A 115 3.31 7.07 -0.36
CA LEU A 115 3.94 6.31 -1.43
C LEU A 115 3.26 6.66 -2.75
N ILE A 116 4.06 6.91 -3.79
CA ILE A 116 3.60 7.27 -5.13
C ILE A 116 4.27 6.36 -6.18
N CYS A 117 3.73 6.34 -7.39
CA CYS A 117 4.39 5.67 -8.51
C CYS A 117 5.65 6.43 -8.93
N ALA A 118 6.78 5.72 -9.06
CA ALA A 118 8.06 6.31 -9.47
C ALA A 118 8.07 6.83 -10.92
N ASP A 119 7.28 6.24 -11.82
CA ASP A 119 7.33 6.58 -13.25
C ASP A 119 6.42 7.74 -13.63
N CYS A 120 5.27 7.87 -12.97
CA CYS A 120 4.23 8.85 -13.35
C CYS A 120 3.85 9.82 -12.25
N ASP A 121 4.50 9.74 -11.08
CA ASP A 121 4.28 10.57 -9.89
C ASP A 121 2.84 10.60 -9.35
N ARG A 122 1.98 9.68 -9.81
CA ARG A 122 0.59 9.56 -9.36
C ARG A 122 0.49 8.70 -8.11
N GLY A 123 -0.46 9.05 -7.25
CA GLY A 123 -0.77 8.36 -6.01
C GLY A 123 -1.69 9.21 -5.12
N PRO A 124 -1.79 8.91 -3.81
CA PRO A 124 -1.00 7.89 -3.12
C PRO A 124 -1.40 6.45 -3.45
N ILE A 125 -0.43 5.54 -3.45
CA ILE A 125 -0.65 4.07 -3.53
C ILE A 125 -0.47 3.39 -2.16
N GLY A 126 -0.11 4.17 -1.16
CA GLY A 126 0.20 3.70 0.19
C GLY A 126 0.80 4.81 1.03
N PHE A 127 1.30 4.44 2.19
CA PHE A 127 2.02 5.34 3.09
C PHE A 127 3.15 4.63 3.84
N ALA A 128 4.01 5.43 4.48
CA ALA A 128 5.05 4.96 5.36
C ALA A 128 5.03 5.71 6.70
N GLY A 129 5.43 5.01 7.76
CA GLY A 129 5.51 5.55 9.11
C GLY A 129 6.33 4.68 10.06
N TYR A 130 6.59 5.18 11.25
CA TYR A 130 7.27 4.43 12.31
C TYR A 130 6.27 3.62 13.13
N LEU A 131 6.60 2.36 13.40
CA LEU A 131 5.83 1.51 14.32
C LEU A 131 6.26 1.76 15.77
N GLY A 132 5.31 2.10 16.63
CA GLY A 132 5.53 2.31 18.06
C GLY A 132 6.69 3.26 18.36
N ASP A 133 7.51 2.89 19.35
CA ASP A 133 8.66 3.69 19.79
C ASP A 133 9.91 3.50 18.91
N ALA A 134 9.76 3.01 17.67
CA ALA A 134 10.89 2.88 16.76
C ALA A 134 11.68 4.20 16.65
N LYS A 135 13.01 4.09 16.64
CA LYS A 135 13.90 5.25 16.54
C LYS A 135 13.60 6.01 15.25
N ARG A 136 13.09 7.22 15.41
CA ARG A 136 12.79 8.12 14.30
C ARG A 136 14.09 8.73 13.79
N SER A 137 14.26 8.73 12.48
CA SER A 137 15.45 9.21 11.80
C SER A 137 15.06 9.98 10.54
N ASP A 138 15.68 11.13 10.32
CA ASP A 138 15.30 11.97 9.17
C ASP A 138 15.70 11.36 7.82
N ASP A 139 16.56 10.33 7.83
CA ASP A 139 17.01 9.60 6.63
C ASP A 139 16.00 8.53 6.17
N GLY A 140 14.92 8.30 6.92
CA GLY A 140 13.91 7.30 6.59
C GLY A 140 14.29 5.86 6.95
N SER A 141 15.40 5.64 7.66
CA SER A 141 15.71 4.33 8.24
C SER A 141 14.67 3.93 9.28
N GLY A 142 14.27 2.66 9.29
CA GLY A 142 13.25 2.16 10.23
C GLY A 142 11.81 2.55 9.90
N LEU A 143 11.55 3.12 8.72
CA LEU A 143 10.19 3.27 8.20
C LEU A 143 9.59 1.92 7.85
N HIS A 144 8.32 1.77 8.18
CA HIS A 144 7.46 0.68 7.77
C HIS A 144 6.50 1.16 6.68
N TYR A 145 6.25 0.33 5.68
CA TYR A 145 5.51 0.71 4.48
C TYR A 145 4.20 -0.08 4.37
N PHE A 146 3.17 0.59 3.87
CA PHE A 146 1.82 0.05 3.78
C PHE A 146 1.23 0.35 2.41
N ILE A 147 1.02 -0.67 1.58
CA ILE A 147 0.44 -0.54 0.23
C ILE A 147 -1.05 -0.90 0.26
N HIS A 148 -1.90 -0.01 -0.23
CA HIS A 148 -3.33 -0.26 -0.25
C HIS A 148 -3.70 -1.14 -1.45
N PRO A 149 -4.33 -2.32 -1.25
CA PRO A 149 -4.62 -3.29 -2.32
C PRO A 149 -5.45 -2.72 -3.48
N GLU A 150 -6.37 -1.78 -3.20
CA GLU A 150 -7.23 -1.18 -4.22
C GLU A 150 -6.61 0.03 -4.95
N SER A 151 -5.44 0.50 -4.52
CA SER A 151 -4.73 1.62 -5.17
C SER A 151 -3.78 1.16 -6.29
N VAL A 152 -3.58 -0.15 -6.42
CA VAL A 152 -2.71 -0.81 -7.40
C VAL A 152 -3.50 -1.75 -8.31
N ARG A 153 -2.84 -2.27 -9.34
CA ARG A 153 -3.36 -3.29 -10.26
C ARG A 153 -2.46 -4.52 -10.21
N TYR A 154 -3.02 -5.69 -10.48
CA TYR A 154 -2.31 -6.96 -10.35
C TYR A 154 -2.08 -7.63 -11.70
N GLU A 155 -0.86 -8.06 -11.95
CA GLU A 155 -0.52 -8.97 -13.02
C GLU A 155 -0.18 -10.34 -12.42
N ILE A 156 -1.04 -11.34 -12.67
CA ILE A 156 -0.81 -12.71 -12.22
C ILE A 156 0.41 -13.27 -12.95
N LYS A 157 1.37 -13.81 -12.19
CA LYS A 157 2.42 -14.65 -12.76
C LYS A 157 1.88 -16.06 -12.99
N ARG A 158 2.05 -16.54 -14.21
CA ARG A 158 1.72 -17.92 -14.62
C ARG A 158 2.92 -18.83 -14.41
#